data_AF-A0A359DA34-F1
#
_entry.id   AF-A0A359DA34-F1
#
_cell.length_a   1.000
_cell.length_b   1.000
_cell.length_c   1.000
_cell.angle_alpha   90.00
_cell.angle_beta   90.00
_cell.angle_gamma   90.00
#
_symmetry.space_group_name_H-M   'P 1'
#
loop_
_entity.id
_entity.type
_entity.pdbx_description
1 polymer ?
#
loop_
_entity_poly.entity_id
_entity_poly.type
_entity_poly.pdbx_seq_one_letter_code
_entity_poly.pdbx_strand_id
1 'polypeptide(L)'
;MVEQKYNSGMPVIPNLQDFDKSSGGFLERIIFSNRMLVVVACLLATLVLGFFATRLQVNASFERMIPSSSPYIKNYLTYKDQLPGLGNSIRVVVQNKQGDIYDPEYLQALQEVNDKLYLIPGIDRSWMKSLWMPIVRWKEVTEDGIDGGAVMPSDYDGSAASVDALRRNINRAGIVGSLVANDATSSMIVAPLLDNNP
;
A
#
# COMPACT_ATOMS: atom_id res chain seq x y z
N MET A 1 -68.55 5.20 -31.56
CA MET A 1 -68.16 5.99 -30.37
C MET A 1 -68.18 5.04 -29.19
N VAL A 2 -67.00 4.62 -28.71
CA VAL A 2 -66.85 3.78 -27.52
C VAL A 2 -66.21 4.66 -26.46
N GLU A 3 -67.00 4.97 -25.44
CA GLU A 3 -66.68 5.86 -24.33
C GLU A 3 -65.66 5.16 -23.42
N GLN A 4 -64.46 5.73 -23.29
CA GLN A 4 -63.43 5.20 -22.41
C GLN A 4 -63.84 5.41 -20.95
N LYS A 5 -64.17 4.31 -20.26
CA LYS A 5 -64.25 4.25 -18.79
C LYS A 5 -62.89 4.60 -18.19
N TYR A 6 -62.76 5.81 -17.65
CA TYR A 6 -61.65 6.18 -16.79
C TYR A 6 -61.69 5.31 -15.52
N ASN A 7 -60.58 4.62 -15.26
CA ASN A 7 -60.34 3.87 -14.03
C ASN A 7 -60.58 4.75 -12.80
N SER A 8 -61.65 4.48 -12.04
CA SER A 8 -61.87 5.03 -10.70
C SER A 8 -60.93 4.34 -9.69
N GLY A 9 -59.65 4.68 -9.75
CA GLY A 9 -58.66 4.28 -8.76
C GLY A 9 -58.07 5.53 -8.12
N MET A 10 -58.73 6.01 -7.06
CA MET A 10 -58.38 7.19 -6.23
C MET A 10 -58.23 8.54 -6.99
N PRO A 11 -59.08 9.55 -6.73
CA PRO A 11 -58.91 10.86 -7.33
C PRO A 11 -57.55 11.46 -6.92
N VAL A 12 -56.74 11.84 -7.91
CA VAL A 12 -55.47 12.53 -7.67
C VAL A 12 -55.78 13.88 -7.02
N ILE A 13 -55.35 14.08 -5.78
CA ILE A 13 -55.54 15.33 -5.04
C ILE A 13 -54.44 16.31 -5.49
N PRO A 14 -54.75 17.36 -6.25
CA PRO A 14 -53.74 18.25 -6.83
C PRO A 14 -53.28 19.33 -5.84
N ASN A 15 -54.11 19.67 -4.85
CA ASN A 15 -53.82 20.70 -3.86
C ASN A 15 -53.57 20.10 -2.48
N LEU A 16 -52.50 20.56 -1.86
CA LEU A 16 -52.03 20.11 -0.55
C LEU A 16 -53.04 20.36 0.60
N GLN A 17 -54.00 21.26 0.40
CA GLN A 17 -55.05 21.63 1.36
C GLN A 17 -56.23 20.64 1.36
N ASP A 18 -56.43 19.94 0.24
CA ASP A 18 -57.53 18.98 0.04
C ASP A 18 -57.14 17.57 0.52
N PHE A 19 -55.93 17.41 1.07
CA PHE A 19 -55.43 16.15 1.62
C PHE A 19 -55.97 15.91 3.03
N ASP A 20 -56.72 14.82 3.22
CA ASP A 20 -57.21 14.41 4.53
C ASP A 20 -56.06 13.91 5.42
N LYS A 21 -55.66 14.73 6.40
CA LYS A 21 -54.59 14.40 7.37
C LYS A 21 -54.92 13.22 8.28
N SER A 22 -56.15 12.71 8.23
CA SER A 22 -56.64 11.57 9.02
C SER A 22 -56.79 10.27 8.22
N SER A 23 -56.51 10.28 6.92
CA SER A 23 -56.53 9.09 6.08
C SER A 23 -55.37 8.15 6.42
N GLY A 24 -55.65 6.84 6.47
CA GLY A 24 -54.63 5.79 6.66
C GLY A 24 -54.61 5.15 8.06
N GLY A 25 -53.65 4.25 8.28
CA GLY A 25 -53.43 3.59 9.58
C GLY A 25 -52.86 4.52 10.66
N PHE A 26 -52.79 4.08 11.92
CA PHE A 26 -52.29 4.90 13.04
C PHE A 26 -50.88 5.48 12.80
N LEU A 27 -49.95 4.67 12.26
CA LEU A 27 -48.59 5.11 11.92
C LEU A 27 -48.58 6.12 10.77
N GLU A 28 -49.42 5.89 9.76
CA GLU A 28 -49.56 6.74 8.58
C GLU A 28 -50.06 8.13 8.97
N ARG A 29 -51.06 8.19 9.85
CA ARG A 29 -51.61 9.43 10.40
C ARG A 29 -50.57 10.22 11.21
N ILE A 30 -49.72 9.55 11.98
CA ILE A 30 -48.65 10.22 12.76
C ILE A 30 -47.58 10.81 11.83
N ILE A 31 -47.18 10.06 10.80
CA ILE A 31 -46.15 10.46 9.83
C ILE A 31 -46.65 11.61 8.94
N PHE A 32 -47.85 11.50 8.36
CA PHE A 32 -48.38 12.51 7.45
C PHE A 32 -48.89 13.78 8.16
N SER A 33 -49.41 13.67 9.39
CA SER A 33 -49.77 14.85 10.19
C SER A 33 -48.54 15.66 10.60
N ASN A 34 -47.38 15.01 10.77
CA ASN A 34 -46.13 15.64 11.21
C ASN A 34 -45.04 15.61 10.13
N ARG A 35 -45.42 15.65 8.85
CA ARG A 35 -44.50 15.48 7.70
C ARG A 35 -43.24 16.34 7.75
N MET A 36 -43.32 17.58 8.28
CA MET A 36 -42.16 18.45 8.43
C MET A 36 -41.16 17.93 9.46
N LEU A 37 -41.64 17.37 10.58
CA LEU A 37 -40.77 16.72 11.58
C LEU A 37 -40.08 15.49 10.99
N VAL A 38 -40.78 14.71 10.18
CA VAL A 38 -40.22 13.53 9.50
C VAL A 38 -39.14 13.94 8.50
N VAL A 39 -39.40 14.95 7.66
CA VAL A 39 -38.41 15.46 6.70
C VAL A 39 -37.18 16.02 7.42
N VAL A 40 -37.37 16.80 8.50
CA VAL A 40 -36.25 17.32 9.30
C VAL A 40 -35.47 16.18 9.96
N ALA A 41 -36.15 15.15 10.48
CA ALA A 41 -35.49 13.99 11.07
C ALA A 41 -34.67 13.20 10.03
N CYS A 42 -35.23 12.96 8.83
CA CYS A 42 -34.51 12.33 7.73
C CYS A 42 -33.31 13.17 7.27
N LEU A 43 -33.47 14.50 7.20
CA LEU A 43 -32.39 15.42 6.86
C LEU A 43 -31.26 15.36 7.90
N LEU A 44 -31.60 15.43 9.19
CA LEU A 44 -30.62 15.31 10.28
C LEU A 44 -29.91 13.95 10.26
N ALA A 45 -30.64 12.85 10.08
CA ALA A 45 -30.03 11.52 9.96
C ALA A 45 -29.07 11.45 8.76
N THR A 46 -29.46 12.03 7.62
CA THR A 46 -28.61 12.10 6.41
C THR A 46 -27.36 12.93 6.65
N LEU A 47 -27.46 14.07 7.32
CA LEU A 47 -26.30 14.90 7.67
C LEU A 47 -25.36 14.20 8.64
N VAL A 48 -25.90 13.51 9.65
CA VAL A 48 -25.12 12.74 10.61
C VAL A 48 -24.39 11.59 9.91
N LEU A 49 -25.10 10.77 9.13
CA LEU A 49 -24.50 9.68 8.38
C LEU A 49 -23.49 10.18 7.34
N GLY A 50 -23.79 11.28 6.65
CA GLY A 50 -22.87 11.94 5.72
C GLY A 50 -21.59 12.43 6.42
N PHE A 51 -21.72 13.00 7.61
CA PHE A 51 -20.56 13.41 8.42
C PHE A 51 -19.72 12.23 8.90
N PHE A 52 -20.34 11.09 9.25
CA PHE A 52 -19.58 9.88 9.58
C PHE A 52 -18.95 9.23 8.34
N ALA A 53 -19.60 9.33 7.17
CA ALA A 53 -19.05 8.83 5.92
C ALA A 53 -17.77 9.58 5.52
N THR A 54 -17.66 10.89 5.79
CA THR A 54 -16.40 11.63 5.55
C THR A 54 -15.25 11.23 6.48
N ARG A 55 -15.54 10.55 7.59
CA ARG A 55 -14.54 10.02 8.54
C ARG A 55 -14.14 8.58 8.26
N LEU A 56 -14.69 7.96 7.23
CA LEU A 56 -14.37 6.58 6.88
C LEU A 56 -12.92 6.51 6.39
N GLN A 57 -12.06 5.83 7.14
CA GLN A 57 -10.69 5.57 6.71
C GLN A 57 -10.65 4.29 5.89
N VAL A 58 -10.17 4.39 4.65
CA VAL A 58 -9.90 3.21 3.82
C VAL A 58 -8.68 2.52 4.40
N ASN A 59 -8.88 1.34 4.98
CA ASN A 59 -7.78 0.53 5.51
C ASN A 59 -7.54 -0.68 4.61
N ALA A 60 -6.44 -0.67 3.87
CA ALA A 60 -6.01 -1.77 3.02
C ALA A 60 -5.09 -2.76 3.77
N SER A 61 -5.51 -3.20 4.96
CA SER A 61 -4.77 -4.23 5.70
C SER A 61 -5.09 -5.61 5.12
N PHE A 62 -4.13 -6.17 4.37
CA PHE A 62 -4.23 -7.53 3.83
C PHE A 62 -4.60 -8.57 4.91
N GLU A 63 -4.04 -8.42 6.11
CA GLU A 63 -4.30 -9.32 7.25
C GLU A 63 -5.78 -9.38 7.64
N ARG A 64 -6.47 -8.24 7.59
CA ARG A 64 -7.90 -8.17 7.93
C ARG A 64 -8.82 -8.70 6.83
N MET A 65 -8.30 -8.89 5.62
CA MET A 65 -9.04 -9.48 4.50
C MET A 65 -8.86 -11.01 4.42
N ILE A 66 -7.90 -11.56 5.16
CA ILE A 66 -7.57 -12.99 5.13
C ILE A 66 -8.47 -13.77 6.13
N PRO A 67 -9.09 -14.89 5.71
CA PRO A 67 -9.92 -15.70 6.60
C PRO A 67 -9.09 -16.42 7.66
N SER A 68 -9.21 -15.97 8.91
CA SER A 68 -8.47 -16.47 10.08
C SER A 68 -8.78 -17.94 10.49
N SER A 69 -9.71 -18.60 9.80
CA SER A 69 -10.11 -19.97 10.07
C SER A 69 -9.09 -21.04 9.63
N SER A 70 -8.21 -20.72 8.68
CA SER A 70 -7.21 -21.66 8.16
C SER A 70 -6.03 -21.88 9.13
N PRO A 71 -5.56 -23.14 9.32
CA PRO A 71 -4.41 -23.42 10.17
C PRO A 71 -3.09 -22.80 9.67
N TYR A 72 -2.91 -22.63 8.35
CA TYR A 72 -1.73 -21.98 7.78
C TYR A 72 -1.62 -20.50 8.16
N ILE A 73 -2.76 -19.81 8.16
CA ILE A 73 -2.84 -18.39 8.49
C ILE A 73 -2.58 -18.19 9.99
N LYS A 74 -3.07 -19.10 10.84
CA LYS A 74 -2.74 -19.09 12.27
C LYS A 74 -1.24 -19.23 12.50
N ASN A 75 -0.60 -20.21 11.84
CA ASN A 75 0.86 -20.38 11.94
C ASN A 75 1.61 -19.14 11.45
N TYR A 76 1.22 -18.57 10.31
CA TYR A 76 1.80 -17.33 9.81
C TYR A 76 1.69 -16.21 10.85
N LEU A 77 0.50 -15.97 11.41
CA LEU A 77 0.29 -14.93 12.42
C LEU A 77 1.08 -15.19 13.72
N THR A 78 1.27 -16.46 14.11
CA THR A 78 2.08 -16.83 15.29
C THR A 78 3.57 -16.56 15.09
N TYR A 79 4.10 -16.77 13.87
CA TYR A 79 5.53 -16.64 13.58
C TYR A 79 5.89 -15.38 12.78
N LYS A 80 4.93 -14.48 12.53
CA LYS A 80 5.11 -13.28 11.70
C LYS A 80 6.30 -12.44 12.17
N ASP A 81 6.45 -12.25 13.48
CA ASP A 81 7.53 -11.44 14.06
C ASP A 81 8.93 -12.05 13.84
N GLN A 82 8.99 -13.34 13.49
CA GLN A 82 10.23 -14.05 13.13
C GLN A 82 10.57 -13.95 11.64
N LEU A 83 9.68 -13.33 10.84
CA LEU A 83 9.80 -13.18 9.38
C LEU A 83 9.90 -11.69 8.97
N PRO A 84 10.79 -10.89 9.58
CA PRO A 84 10.90 -9.48 9.25
C PRO A 84 11.34 -9.28 7.80
N GLY A 85 10.81 -8.22 7.16
CA GLY A 85 11.08 -7.92 5.75
C GLY A 85 10.27 -8.73 4.72
N LEU A 86 9.47 -9.72 5.13
CA LEU A 86 8.53 -10.46 4.27
C LEU A 86 7.11 -9.86 4.23
N GLY A 87 6.87 -8.82 5.03
CA GLY A 87 5.62 -8.08 5.04
C GLY A 87 5.51 -7.06 3.90
N ASN A 88 4.89 -5.92 4.19
CA ASN A 88 4.75 -4.84 3.22
C ASN A 88 6.13 -4.29 2.85
N SER A 89 6.44 -4.23 1.56
CA SER A 89 7.70 -3.67 1.07
C SER A 89 7.49 -2.85 -0.19
N ILE A 90 8.24 -1.76 -0.30
CA ILE A 90 8.33 -0.95 -1.50
C ILE A 90 9.62 -1.34 -2.22
N ARG A 91 9.52 -1.53 -3.53
CA ARG A 91 10.67 -1.81 -4.40
C ARG A 91 10.87 -0.63 -5.33
N VAL A 92 12.02 0.01 -5.23
CA VAL A 92 12.40 1.15 -6.07
C VAL A 92 13.48 0.67 -7.02
N VAL A 93 13.18 0.66 -8.31
CA VAL A 93 14.16 0.29 -9.35
C VAL A 93 14.73 1.57 -9.95
N VAL A 94 16.05 1.71 -9.89
CA VAL A 94 16.78 2.83 -10.49
C VAL A 94 17.49 2.29 -11.71
N GLN A 95 17.35 2.97 -12.85
CA GLN A 95 17.92 2.56 -14.13
C GLN A 95 18.81 3.66 -14.69
N ASN A 96 19.99 3.26 -15.16
CA ASN A 96 20.85 4.10 -15.99
C ASN A 96 20.30 4.08 -17.44
N LYS A 97 20.03 5.26 -18.00
CA LYS A 97 19.47 5.38 -19.36
C LYS A 97 20.52 5.24 -20.47
N GLN A 98 21.79 5.46 -20.16
CA GLN A 98 22.86 5.64 -21.15
C GLN A 98 24.10 4.78 -20.85
N GLY A 99 24.05 3.94 -19.82
CA GLY A 99 25.18 3.13 -19.37
C GLY A 99 24.75 2.00 -18.44
N ASP A 100 25.69 1.56 -17.60
CA ASP A 100 25.49 0.48 -16.64
C ASP A 100 25.43 1.00 -15.19
N ILE A 101 25.24 0.08 -14.25
CA ILE A 101 25.21 0.40 -12.81
C ILE A 101 26.60 0.71 -12.21
N TYR A 102 27.68 0.56 -12.99
CA TYR A 102 29.05 0.73 -12.53
C TYR A 102 29.56 2.16 -12.74
N ASP A 103 28.79 2.97 -13.47
CA ASP A 103 29.05 4.40 -13.63
C ASP A 103 29.07 5.12 -12.27
N PRO A 104 30.14 5.88 -11.94
CA PRO A 104 30.22 6.65 -10.71
C PRO A 104 29.03 7.61 -10.49
N GLU A 105 28.52 8.24 -11.55
CA GLU A 105 27.38 9.15 -11.46
C GLU A 105 26.10 8.39 -11.09
N TYR A 106 25.91 7.21 -11.66
CA TYR A 106 24.81 6.32 -11.30
C TYR A 106 24.90 5.88 -9.85
N LEU A 107 26.08 5.44 -9.41
CA LEU A 107 26.29 4.96 -8.04
C LEU A 107 26.06 6.07 -7.01
N GLN A 108 26.47 7.30 -7.32
CA GLN A 108 26.16 8.47 -6.50
C GLN A 108 24.64 8.74 -6.45
N ALA A 109 23.96 8.76 -7.59
CA ALA A 109 22.51 8.94 -7.62
C ALA A 109 21.77 7.83 -6.83
N LEU A 110 22.23 6.58 -6.95
CA LEU A 110 21.71 5.45 -6.18
C LEU A 110 21.93 5.64 -4.67
N GLN A 111 23.07 6.18 -4.27
CA GLN A 111 23.37 6.50 -2.87
C GLN A 111 22.38 7.56 -2.34
N GLU A 112 22.16 8.64 -3.09
CA GLU A 112 21.22 9.68 -2.69
C GLU A 112 19.79 9.17 -2.54
N VAL A 113 19.36 8.29 -3.46
CA VAL A 113 18.04 7.65 -3.36
C VAL A 113 17.97 6.72 -2.15
N ASN A 114 19.02 5.92 -1.93
CA ASN A 114 19.13 5.04 -0.77
C ASN A 114 19.02 5.83 0.54
N ASP A 115 19.77 6.91 0.68
CA ASP A 115 19.84 7.69 1.92
C ASP A 115 18.52 8.43 2.19
N LYS A 116 17.89 8.96 1.15
CA LYS A 116 16.54 9.53 1.25
C LYS A 116 15.53 8.50 1.72
N LEU A 117 15.51 7.31 1.11
CA LEU A 117 14.61 6.22 1.52
C LEU A 117 14.89 5.78 2.96
N TYR A 118 16.16 5.61 3.32
CA TYR A 118 16.58 5.17 4.66
C TYR A 118 16.04 6.11 5.76
N LEU A 119 15.95 7.41 5.48
CA LEU A 119 15.49 8.42 6.45
C LEU A 119 13.96 8.55 6.55
N ILE A 120 13.18 8.02 5.60
CA ILE A 120 11.71 8.11 5.62
C ILE A 120 11.14 7.38 6.85
N PRO A 121 10.27 8.03 7.65
CA PRO A 121 9.56 7.37 8.73
C PRO A 121 8.71 6.20 8.23
N GLY A 122 8.72 5.10 8.98
CA GLY A 122 7.99 3.88 8.61
C GLY A 122 8.76 2.91 7.72
N ILE A 123 9.97 3.23 7.26
CA ILE A 123 10.86 2.24 6.64
C ILE A 123 11.61 1.44 7.73
N ASP A 124 11.60 0.11 7.59
CA ASP A 124 12.40 -0.79 8.41
C ASP A 124 13.85 -0.80 7.89
N ARG A 125 14.64 0.08 8.48
CA ARG A 125 16.06 0.31 8.17
C ARG A 125 16.92 -0.93 8.35
N SER A 126 16.58 -1.81 9.31
CA SER A 126 17.34 -3.01 9.61
C SER A 126 17.27 -4.05 8.49
N TRP A 127 16.22 -4.01 7.68
CA TRP A 127 15.97 -4.97 6.60
C TRP A 127 15.96 -4.36 5.20
N MET A 128 16.29 -3.07 5.08
CA MET A 128 16.46 -2.40 3.79
C MET A 128 17.65 -2.97 3.02
N LYS A 129 17.43 -3.33 1.74
CA LYS A 129 18.45 -3.90 0.86
C LYS A 129 18.70 -2.96 -0.31
N SER A 130 19.97 -2.65 -0.53
CA SER A 130 20.50 -1.83 -1.62
C SER A 130 21.95 -2.21 -1.83
N LEU A 131 22.54 -1.88 -2.98
CA LEU A 131 23.99 -2.03 -3.18
C LEU A 131 24.77 -1.29 -2.07
N TRP A 132 24.28 -0.14 -1.62
CA TRP A 132 24.88 0.68 -0.56
C TRP A 132 24.62 0.18 0.88
N MET A 133 23.81 -0.87 1.07
CA MET A 133 23.49 -1.37 2.39
C MET A 133 24.40 -2.54 2.80
N PRO A 134 24.97 -2.56 4.02
CA PRO A 134 25.93 -3.58 4.45
C PRO A 134 25.33 -4.98 4.64
N ILE A 135 23.99 -5.08 4.65
CA ILE A 135 23.26 -6.36 4.71
C ILE A 135 23.39 -7.15 3.40
N VAL A 136 23.64 -6.48 2.27
CA VAL A 136 23.86 -7.14 0.98
C VAL A 136 25.33 -7.54 0.92
N ARG A 137 25.59 -8.84 1.09
CA ARG A 137 26.92 -9.39 1.24
C ARG A 137 27.24 -10.43 0.18
N TRP A 138 28.51 -10.50 -0.21
CA TRP A 138 29.05 -11.61 -0.96
C TRP A 138 29.74 -12.60 0.00
N LYS A 139 29.82 -13.86 -0.40
CA LYS A 139 30.59 -14.89 0.31
C LYS A 139 31.24 -15.80 -0.73
N GLU A 140 32.47 -16.19 -0.49
CA GLU A 140 33.22 -17.11 -1.34
C GLU A 140 33.90 -18.16 -0.45
N VAL A 141 33.97 -19.39 -0.95
CA VAL A 141 34.70 -20.47 -0.30
C VAL A 141 36.08 -20.52 -0.94
N THR A 142 37.12 -20.34 -0.13
CA THR A 142 38.53 -20.41 -0.52
C THR A 142 39.19 -21.59 0.17
N GLU A 143 40.43 -21.90 -0.23
CA GLU A 143 41.22 -22.97 0.41
C GLU A 143 41.50 -22.68 1.89
N ASP A 144 41.59 -21.39 2.26
CA ASP A 144 41.84 -20.92 3.62
C ASP A 144 40.56 -20.75 4.46
N GLY A 145 39.36 -20.89 3.87
CA GLY A 145 38.10 -20.82 4.59
C GLY A 145 36.95 -20.14 3.84
N ILE A 146 36.09 -19.42 4.58
CA ILE A 146 35.00 -18.64 4.00
C ILE A 146 35.37 -17.17 4.13
N ASP A 147 35.51 -16.49 2.99
CA ASP A 147 35.69 -15.04 2.92
C ASP A 147 34.37 -14.36 2.53
N GLY A 148 34.21 -13.09 2.91
CA GLY A 148 33.02 -12.34 2.55
C GLY A 148 32.96 -10.93 3.12
N GLY A 149 32.36 -10.04 2.34
CA GLY A 149 32.21 -8.63 2.67
C GLY A 149 30.83 -8.09 2.30
N ALA A 150 30.61 -6.80 2.55
CA ALA A 150 29.53 -6.08 1.90
C ALA A 150 29.78 -6.04 0.38
N VAL A 151 28.70 -5.94 -0.40
CA VAL A 151 28.83 -5.84 -1.86
C VAL A 151 29.49 -4.52 -2.26
N MET A 152 29.04 -3.40 -1.69
CA MET A 152 29.74 -2.14 -1.81
C MET A 152 31.04 -2.17 -0.99
N PRO A 153 32.21 -1.93 -1.61
CA PRO A 153 33.46 -1.81 -0.88
C PRO A 153 33.42 -0.63 0.10
N SER A 154 33.98 -0.81 1.30
CA SER A 154 34.05 0.27 2.32
C SER A 154 34.97 1.42 1.92
N ASP A 155 35.91 1.16 1.02
CA ASP A 155 36.89 2.07 0.44
C ASP A 155 36.48 2.55 -0.95
N TYR A 156 35.20 2.43 -1.32
CA TYR A 156 34.71 2.92 -2.61
C TYR A 156 34.92 4.44 -2.74
N ASP A 157 35.64 4.83 -3.79
CA ASP A 157 36.06 6.20 -4.09
C ASP A 157 35.71 6.64 -5.52
N GLY A 158 35.02 5.78 -6.29
CA GLY A 158 34.69 6.02 -7.71
C GLY A 158 35.85 5.79 -8.68
N SER A 159 37.03 5.36 -8.22
CA SER A 159 38.12 4.94 -9.08
C SER A 159 37.78 3.65 -9.83
N ALA A 160 38.46 3.41 -10.97
CA ALA A 160 38.28 2.17 -11.73
C ALA A 160 38.56 0.92 -10.88
N ALA A 161 39.51 1.00 -9.94
CA ALA A 161 39.85 -0.11 -9.06
C ALA A 161 38.73 -0.46 -8.08
N SER A 162 38.08 0.54 -7.48
CA SER A 162 36.96 0.31 -6.55
C SER A 162 35.69 -0.15 -7.29
N VAL A 163 35.47 0.35 -8.51
CA VAL A 163 34.38 -0.12 -9.39
C VAL A 163 34.61 -1.58 -9.82
N ASP A 164 35.84 -1.97 -10.16
CA ASP A 164 36.17 -3.36 -10.49
C ASP A 164 35.98 -4.28 -9.28
N ALA A 165 36.31 -3.81 -8.07
CA ALA A 165 36.04 -4.53 -6.84
C ALA A 165 34.53 -4.72 -6.61
N LEU A 166 33.74 -3.66 -6.80
CA LEU A 166 32.28 -3.74 -6.74
C LEU A 166 31.72 -4.77 -7.75
N ARG A 167 32.21 -4.75 -9.00
CA ARG A 167 31.81 -5.70 -10.04
C ARG A 167 32.08 -7.15 -9.62
N ARG A 168 33.26 -7.43 -9.07
CA ARG A 168 33.59 -8.76 -8.53
C ARG A 168 32.66 -9.15 -7.37
N ASN A 169 32.42 -8.23 -6.45
CA ASN A 169 31.54 -8.47 -5.29
C ASN A 169 30.10 -8.77 -5.71
N ILE A 170 29.54 -8.05 -6.69
CA ILE A 170 28.19 -8.28 -7.23
C ILE A 170 28.08 -9.68 -7.83
N ASN A 171 29.09 -10.09 -8.63
CA ASN A 171 29.11 -11.41 -9.24
C ASN A 171 29.23 -12.53 -8.18
N ARG A 172 30.11 -12.36 -7.19
CA ARG A 172 30.27 -13.30 -6.07
C ARG A 172 29.03 -13.39 -5.18
N ALA A 173 28.28 -12.30 -5.03
CA ALA A 173 27.06 -12.29 -4.23
C ALA A 173 25.88 -13.02 -4.90
N GLY A 174 25.93 -13.25 -6.22
CA GLY A 174 24.84 -13.88 -6.95
C GLY A 174 23.55 -13.04 -6.95
N ILE A 175 23.67 -11.71 -6.87
CA ILE A 175 22.51 -10.79 -6.77
C ILE A 175 22.03 -10.29 -8.13
N VAL A 176 22.68 -10.69 -9.22
CA VAL A 176 22.20 -10.49 -10.60
C VAL A 176 20.91 -11.28 -10.80
N GLY A 177 19.89 -10.64 -11.35
CA GLY A 177 18.53 -11.16 -11.49
C GLY A 177 17.64 -10.96 -10.26
N SER A 178 18.17 -10.47 -9.13
CA SER A 178 17.37 -10.20 -7.92
C SER A 178 17.45 -8.74 -7.44
N LEU A 179 18.67 -8.23 -7.21
CA LEU A 179 18.93 -6.84 -6.82
C LEU A 179 19.55 -6.02 -7.96
N VAL A 180 20.24 -6.67 -8.89
CA VAL A 180 20.83 -6.07 -10.08
C VAL A 180 20.18 -6.70 -11.32
N ALA A 181 19.86 -5.92 -12.34
CA ALA A 181 19.29 -6.44 -13.57
C ALA A 181 20.30 -7.30 -14.35
N ASN A 182 19.79 -8.26 -15.14
CA ASN A 182 20.63 -9.19 -15.91
C ASN A 182 21.49 -8.48 -16.97
N ASP A 183 21.04 -7.32 -17.44
CA ASP A 183 21.75 -6.46 -18.40
C ASP A 183 22.67 -5.44 -17.73
N ALA A 184 22.76 -5.46 -16.39
CA ALA A 184 23.50 -4.50 -15.57
C ALA A 184 23.13 -3.02 -15.81
N THR A 185 21.93 -2.71 -16.32
CA THR A 185 21.50 -1.32 -16.54
C THR A 185 20.74 -0.73 -15.37
N SER A 186 20.29 -1.56 -14.42
CA SER A 186 19.48 -1.11 -13.28
C SER A 186 19.73 -1.93 -12.01
N SER A 187 19.43 -1.31 -10.87
CA SER A 187 19.43 -1.97 -9.57
C SER A 187 18.19 -1.61 -8.76
N MET A 188 17.77 -2.54 -7.90
CA MET A 188 16.61 -2.41 -7.04
C MET A 188 17.05 -2.06 -5.61
N ILE A 189 16.28 -1.18 -4.97
CA ILE A 189 16.28 -0.96 -3.54
C ILE A 189 15.00 -1.59 -3.00
N VAL A 190 15.14 -2.49 -2.03
CA VAL A 190 14.01 -3.08 -1.30
C VAL A 190 13.91 -2.39 0.05
N ALA A 191 12.81 -1.69 0.28
CA ALA A 191 12.51 -0.96 1.50
C ALA A 191 11.28 -1.59 2.17
N PRO A 192 11.47 -2.50 3.14
CA PRO A 192 10.36 -3.00 3.95
C PRO A 192 9.77 -1.88 4.81
N LEU A 193 8.47 -1.99 5.06
CA LEU A 193 7.72 -1.03 5.88
C LEU A 193 7.44 -1.62 7.26
N LEU A 194 7.49 -0.75 8.27
CA LEU A 194 7.01 -1.07 9.60
C LEU A 194 5.49 -1.14 9.61
N ASP A 195 4.94 -2.08 10.38
CA ASP A 195 3.49 -2.27 10.49
C ASP A 195 2.77 -1.06 11.13
N ASN A 196 3.47 -0.34 12.00
CA ASN A 196 2.98 0.87 12.63
C ASN A 196 3.80 2.07 12.16
N ASN A 197 3.12 3.10 11.68
CA ASN A 197 3.76 4.38 11.39
C ASN A 197 4.10 5.07 12.73
N PRO A 198 5.37 5.35 13.04
CA PRO A 198 5.75 6.05 14.26
C PRO A 198 5.24 7.49 14.30
#